data_AF-A0A1G3FXZ0-F1
#
_entry.id   AF-A0A1G3FXZ0-F1
#
_cell.length_a   1.000
_cell.length_b   1.000
_cell.length_c   1.000
_cell.angle_alpha   90.00
_cell.angle_beta   90.00
_cell.angle_gamma   90.00
#
_symmetry.space_group_name_H-M   'P 1'
#
loop_
_entity.id
_entity.type
_entity.pdbx_description
1 polymer ?
#
loop_
_entity_poly.entity_id
_entity_poly.type
_entity_poly.pdbx_seq_one_letter_code
_entity_poly.pdbx_strand_id
1 'polypeptide(L)'
;MLRVAQDGGPGSRVDYEFLGDAAALRADLALALGDRMARFDDTFHQLADLSKPGIEAVATLYAAWNDFLMDGKSPSRGDLIREVLENWHPEKREKFTRVDLETWLDWMDRRKIRPTGTGPKTQIGRLFP
;
A
#
# COMPACT_ATOMS: atom_id res chain seq x y z
N MET A 1 -21.22 -13.02 1.97
CA MET A 1 -21.80 -12.58 0.69
C MET A 1 -21.56 -11.08 0.56
N LEU A 2 -21.24 -10.56 -0.63
CA LEU A 2 -21.00 -9.12 -0.84
C LEU A 2 -22.20 -8.56 -1.60
N ARG A 3 -22.82 -7.48 -1.09
CA ARG A 3 -23.77 -6.69 -1.87
C ARG A 3 -23.01 -5.54 -2.50
N VAL A 4 -23.31 -5.31 -3.78
CA VAL A 4 -22.68 -4.29 -4.60
C VAL A 4 -23.77 -3.32 -5.05
N ALA A 5 -23.61 -2.04 -4.77
CA ALA A 5 -24.46 -0.97 -5.28
C ALA A 5 -23.61 -0.02 -6.15
N GLN A 6 -24.14 0.38 -7.30
CA GLN A 6 -23.50 1.35 -8.19
C GLN A 6 -24.59 2.26 -8.76
N ASP A 7 -25.13 3.12 -7.90
CA ASP A 7 -26.33 3.91 -8.18
C ASP A 7 -26.14 4.91 -9.34
N GLY A 8 -24.89 5.27 -9.67
CA GLY A 8 -24.57 6.17 -10.77
C GLY A 8 -24.27 5.48 -12.11
N GLY A 9 -24.40 4.16 -12.20
CA GLY A 9 -24.08 3.39 -13.42
C GLY A 9 -22.57 3.20 -13.68
N PRO A 10 -22.19 2.64 -14.85
CA PRO A 10 -20.80 2.30 -15.17
C PRO A 10 -19.85 3.49 -15.06
N GLY A 11 -18.75 3.32 -14.33
CA GLY A 11 -17.76 4.37 -14.09
C GLY A 11 -18.02 5.25 -12.86
N SER A 12 -19.17 5.07 -12.20
CA SER A 12 -19.47 5.74 -10.93
C SER A 12 -18.97 4.94 -9.72
N ARG A 13 -19.00 5.57 -8.54
CA ARG A 13 -18.62 4.94 -7.27
C ARG A 13 -19.42 3.66 -7.05
N VAL A 14 -18.71 2.60 -6.67
CA VAL A 14 -19.30 1.33 -6.27
C VAL A 14 -19.22 1.23 -4.75
N ASP A 15 -20.36 1.04 -4.10
CA ASP A 15 -20.45 0.80 -2.68
C ASP A 15 -20.59 -0.70 -2.43
N TYR A 16 -19.70 -1.22 -1.57
CA TYR A 16 -19.63 -2.62 -1.21
C TYR A 16 -20.09 -2.79 0.22
N GLU A 17 -21.15 -3.57 0.42
CA GLU A 17 -21.64 -3.96 1.73
C GLU A 17 -21.30 -5.43 1.98
N PHE A 18 -20.51 -5.70 3.02
CA PHE A 18 -20.18 -7.05 3.41
C PHE A 18 -21.32 -7.64 4.26
N LEU A 19 -22.07 -8.58 3.68
CA LEU A 19 -23.19 -9.29 4.31
C LEU A 19 -22.76 -10.65 4.90
N GLY A 20 -21.48 -10.81 5.24
CA GLY A 20 -20.96 -12.04 5.84
C GLY A 20 -20.64 -11.87 7.33
N ASP A 21 -20.13 -12.94 7.93
CA ASP A 21 -19.62 -12.91 9.29
C ASP A 21 -18.18 -12.38 9.31
N ALA A 22 -18.01 -11.12 9.69
CA ALA A 22 -16.70 -10.49 9.77
C ALA A 22 -15.81 -11.13 10.85
N ALA A 23 -16.40 -11.70 11.91
CA ALA A 23 -15.65 -12.39 12.95
C ALA A 23 -15.08 -13.70 12.42
N ALA A 24 -15.86 -14.46 11.64
CA ALA A 24 -15.38 -15.67 10.98
C ALA A 24 -14.22 -15.37 10.02
N LEU A 25 -14.33 -14.34 9.17
CA LEU A 25 -13.23 -13.93 8.28
C LEU A 25 -11.97 -13.51 9.06
N ARG A 26 -12.15 -12.80 10.18
CA ARG A 26 -11.02 -12.41 11.02
C ARG A 26 -10.36 -13.63 11.66
N ALA A 27 -11.12 -14.64 12.06
CA ALA A 27 -10.59 -15.89 12.57
C ALA A 27 -9.79 -16.65 11.51
N ASP A 28 -10.31 -16.76 10.29
CA ASP A 28 -9.61 -17.37 9.16
C ASP A 28 -8.30 -16.63 8.82
N LEU A 29 -8.34 -15.30 8.81
CA LEU A 29 -7.15 -14.46 8.58
C LEU A 29 -6.11 -14.65 9.69
N ALA A 30 -6.55 -14.70 10.95
CA ALA A 30 -5.67 -14.96 12.09
C ALA A 30 -5.01 -16.35 11.99
N LEU A 31 -5.76 -17.37 11.55
CA LEU A 31 -5.22 -18.70 11.30
C LEU A 31 -4.17 -18.70 10.18
N ALA A 32 -4.43 -17.98 9.08
CA ALA A 32 -3.49 -17.89 7.95
C ALA A 32 -2.22 -17.08 8.26
N LEU A 33 -2.34 -16.01 9.05
CA LEU A 33 -1.22 -15.14 9.40
C LEU A 33 -0.41 -15.66 10.59
N GLY A 34 -1.03 -16.41 11.50
CA GLY A 34 -0.42 -16.88 12.75
C GLY A 34 0.12 -15.71 13.56
N ASP A 35 1.37 -15.82 14.01
CA ASP A 35 2.05 -14.79 14.81
C ASP A 35 2.16 -13.42 14.10
N ARG A 36 1.99 -13.38 12.78
CA ARG A 36 2.01 -12.13 11.99
C ARG A 36 0.72 -11.32 12.15
N MET A 37 -0.35 -11.89 12.69
CA MET A 37 -1.65 -11.22 12.84
C MET A 37 -1.53 -9.93 13.66
N ALA A 38 -0.75 -9.94 14.75
CA ALA A 38 -0.56 -8.76 15.58
C ALA A 38 0.09 -7.60 14.79
N ARG A 39 1.12 -7.90 13.99
CA ARG A 39 1.78 -6.89 13.13
C ARG A 39 0.85 -6.41 12.03
N PHE A 40 0.03 -7.29 11.48
CA PHE A 40 -0.98 -6.92 10.48
C PHE A 40 -2.00 -5.95 11.07
N ASP A 41 -2.60 -6.27 12.22
CA ASP A 41 -3.58 -5.40 12.90
C ASP A 41 -2.98 -4.05 13.26
N ASP A 42 -1.75 -4.02 13.77
CA ASP A 42 -1.05 -2.77 14.06
C ASP A 42 -0.85 -1.93 12.79
N THR A 43 -0.32 -2.53 11.71
CA THR A 43 -0.13 -1.83 10.44
C THR A 43 -1.45 -1.32 9.89
N PHE A 44 -2.52 -2.12 9.95
CA PHE A 44 -3.85 -1.75 9.48
C PHE A 44 -4.39 -0.53 10.24
N HIS A 45 -4.33 -0.54 11.58
CA HIS A 45 -4.76 0.60 12.39
C HIS A 45 -3.92 1.85 12.12
N GLN A 46 -2.60 1.71 11.93
CA GLN A 46 -1.75 2.84 11.59
C GLN A 46 -2.11 3.50 10.25
N LEU A 47 -2.60 2.71 9.28
CA LEU A 47 -3.04 3.19 7.97
C LEU A 47 -4.47 3.72 7.97
N ALA A 48 -5.32 3.29 8.91
CA ALA A 48 -6.75 3.63 8.95
C ALA A 48 -7.03 5.14 9.05
N ASP A 49 -6.13 5.90 9.68
CA ASP A 49 -6.25 7.35 9.83
C ASP A 49 -5.75 8.14 8.61
N LEU A 50 -5.17 7.47 7.62
CA LEU A 50 -4.59 8.15 6.47
C LEU A 50 -5.65 8.51 5.43
N SER A 51 -5.47 9.68 4.82
CA SER A 51 -6.23 10.06 3.63
C SER A 51 -5.88 9.15 2.45
N LYS A 52 -6.79 9.01 1.48
CA LYS A 52 -6.55 8.23 0.26
C LYS A 52 -5.22 8.58 -0.44
N PRO A 53 -4.86 9.87 -0.66
CA PRO A 53 -3.55 10.22 -1.21
C PRO A 53 -2.37 9.77 -0.34
N GLY A 54 -2.53 9.81 0.98
CA GLY A 54 -1.49 9.35 1.91
C GLY A 54 -1.27 7.84 1.86
N ILE A 55 -2.35 7.07 1.83
CA ILE A 55 -2.28 5.61 1.63
C ILE A 55 -1.61 5.30 0.29
N GLU A 56 -1.98 5.99 -0.79
CA GLU A 56 -1.38 5.79 -2.12
C GLU A 56 0.13 6.12 -2.12
N ALA A 57 0.55 7.21 -1.48
CA ALA A 57 1.95 7.60 -1.36
C ALA A 57 2.77 6.57 -0.56
N VAL A 58 2.30 6.19 0.64
CA VAL A 58 2.96 5.21 1.51
C VAL A 58 3.09 3.86 0.82
N ALA A 59 2.01 3.37 0.18
CA ALA A 59 2.04 2.11 -0.55
C ALA A 59 3.05 2.14 -1.72
N THR A 60 3.08 3.25 -2.47
CA THR A 60 3.99 3.40 -3.61
C THR A 60 5.46 3.47 -3.13
N LEU A 61 5.75 4.25 -2.09
CA LEU A 61 7.09 4.35 -1.49
C LEU A 61 7.55 3.01 -0.89
N TYR A 62 6.67 2.31 -0.19
CA TYR A 62 6.96 1.00 0.38
C TYR A 62 7.34 -0.01 -0.71
N ALA A 63 6.58 -0.04 -1.81
CA ALA A 63 6.85 -0.93 -2.94
C ALA A 63 8.19 -0.61 -3.62
N ALA A 64 8.43 0.67 -3.96
CA ALA A 64 9.70 1.11 -4.54
C ALA A 64 10.90 0.76 -3.65
N TRP A 65 10.77 0.98 -2.34
CA TRP A 65 11.81 0.61 -1.39
C TRP A 65 12.01 -0.91 -1.32
N ASN A 66 10.94 -1.70 -1.30
CA ASN A 66 11.06 -3.15 -1.27
C ASN A 66 11.82 -3.69 -2.50
N ASP A 67 11.56 -3.15 -3.69
CA ASP A 67 12.25 -3.53 -4.92
C ASP A 67 13.76 -3.23 -4.86
N PHE A 68 14.16 -2.09 -4.32
CA PHE A 68 15.59 -1.80 -4.07
C PHE A 68 16.22 -2.83 -3.12
N LEU A 69 15.53 -3.18 -2.02
CA LEU A 69 16.04 -4.14 -1.06
C LEU A 69 16.15 -5.55 -1.66
N MET A 70 15.20 -5.95 -2.51
CA MET A 70 15.26 -7.20 -3.26
C MET A 70 16.45 -7.25 -4.23
N ASP A 71 16.87 -6.10 -4.75
CA ASP A 71 18.07 -5.97 -5.58
C ASP A 71 19.37 -5.88 -4.74
N GLY A 72 19.30 -6.08 -3.42
CA GLY A 72 20.45 -5.96 -2.51
C GLY A 72 20.95 -4.53 -2.33
N LYS A 73 20.15 -3.52 -2.73
CA LYS A 73 20.51 -2.10 -2.63
C LYS A 73 19.98 -1.51 -1.35
N SER A 74 20.70 -0.52 -0.81
CA SER A 74 20.22 0.32 0.29
C SER A 74 19.96 1.73 -0.23
N PRO A 75 18.73 2.03 -0.70
CA PRO A 75 18.43 3.29 -1.36
C PRO A 75 18.45 4.45 -0.37
N SER A 76 18.89 5.63 -0.82
CA SER A 76 18.68 6.87 -0.09
C SER A 76 17.22 7.34 -0.23
N ARG A 77 16.80 8.29 0.62
CA ARG A 77 15.49 8.95 0.45
C ARG A 77 15.36 9.60 -0.93
N GLY A 78 16.44 10.20 -1.43
CA GLY A 78 16.49 10.78 -2.77
C GLY A 78 16.26 9.75 -3.87
N ASP A 79 16.82 8.55 -3.73
CA ASP A 79 16.60 7.44 -4.67
C ASP A 79 15.15 6.98 -4.68
N LEU A 80 14.53 6.85 -3.50
CA LEU A 80 13.11 6.47 -3.39
C LEU A 80 12.20 7.50 -4.04
N ILE A 81 12.41 8.79 -3.77
CA ILE A 81 11.61 9.87 -4.36
C ILE A 81 11.78 9.90 -5.87
N ARG A 82 13.02 9.76 -6.36
CA ARG A 82 13.32 9.71 -7.79
C ARG A 82 12.64 8.51 -8.45
N GLU A 83 12.71 7.35 -7.83
CA GLU A 83 12.07 6.12 -8.33
C GLU A 83 10.56 6.30 -8.51
N VAL A 84 9.88 6.86 -7.50
CA VAL A 84 8.43 7.10 -7.57
C VAL A 84 8.06 8.12 -8.66
N LEU A 85 8.83 9.20 -8.79
CA LEU A 85 8.51 10.28 -9.72
C LEU A 85 8.92 10.00 -11.18
N GLU A 86 9.94 9.16 -11.40
CA GLU A 86 10.54 8.98 -12.73
C GLU A 86 10.32 7.58 -13.31
N ASN A 87 10.24 6.54 -12.47
CA ASN A 87 10.33 5.15 -12.95
C ASN A 87 9.08 4.30 -12.66
N TRP A 88 8.17 4.75 -11.79
CA TRP A 88 7.00 3.95 -11.39
C TRP A 88 5.85 3.98 -12.42
N HIS A 89 5.15 5.11 -12.53
CA HIS A 89 4.10 5.33 -13.53
C HIS A 89 3.94 6.84 -13.77
N PRO A 90 3.72 7.32 -15.01
CA PRO A 90 3.65 8.76 -15.30
C PRO A 90 2.66 9.53 -14.42
N GLU A 91 1.49 8.93 -14.14
CA GLU A 91 0.46 9.49 -13.26
C GLU A 91 0.97 9.81 -11.84
N LYS A 92 1.99 9.10 -11.34
CA LYS A 92 2.56 9.35 -10.01
C LYS A 92 3.27 10.70 -9.95
N ARG A 93 3.92 11.10 -11.04
CA ARG A 93 4.55 12.42 -11.18
C ARG A 93 3.52 13.56 -11.26
N GLU A 94 2.32 13.26 -11.73
CA GLU A 94 1.20 14.21 -11.75
C GLU A 94 0.53 14.35 -10.39
N LYS A 95 0.48 13.26 -9.60
CA LYS A 95 -0.18 13.19 -8.29
C LYS A 95 0.67 13.63 -7.11
N PHE A 96 1.99 13.44 -7.17
CA PHE A 96 2.87 13.67 -6.03
C PHE A 96 3.98 14.66 -6.36
N THR A 97 4.26 15.54 -5.41
CA THR A 97 5.48 16.35 -5.42
C THR A 97 6.58 15.69 -4.58
N ARG A 98 7.82 16.15 -4.76
CA ARG A 98 8.94 15.76 -3.88
C ARG A 98 8.62 16.01 -2.40
N VAL A 99 8.03 17.16 -2.07
CA VAL A 99 7.70 17.56 -0.69
C VAL A 99 6.67 16.62 -0.08
N ASP A 100 5.67 16.18 -0.87
CA ASP A 100 4.69 15.19 -0.42
C ASP A 100 5.38 13.88 -0.06
N LEU A 101 6.25 13.38 -0.95
CA LEU A 101 6.93 12.11 -0.74
C LEU A 101 7.93 12.16 0.44
N GLU A 102 8.60 13.29 0.66
CA GLU A 102 9.43 13.51 1.85
C GLU A 102 8.60 13.47 3.13
N THR A 103 7.43 14.11 3.13
CA THR A 103 6.49 14.10 4.26
C THR A 103 6.05 12.67 4.60
N TRP A 104 5.74 11.86 3.57
CA TRP A 104 5.32 10.48 3.78
C TRP A 104 6.45 9.55 4.20
N LEU A 105 7.68 9.76 3.71
CA LEU A 105 8.86 9.04 4.21
C LEU A 105 9.13 9.35 5.69
N ASP A 106 9.00 10.62 6.10
CA ASP A 106 9.12 10.99 7.52
C ASP A 106 8.05 10.33 8.38
N TRP A 107 6.82 10.26 7.87
CA TRP A 107 5.73 9.55 8.55
C TRP A 107 6.05 8.05 8.69
N MET A 108 6.52 7.40 7.62
CA MET A 108 6.92 5.98 7.64
C MET A 108 8.02 5.70 8.67
N ASP A 109 9.03 6.58 8.76
CA ASP A 109 10.13 6.47 9.73
C ASP A 109 9.65 6.60 11.19
N ARG A 110 8.69 7.49 11.45
CA ARG A 110 8.06 7.67 12.78
C ARG A 110 7.23 6.44 13.17
N ARG A 111 6.53 5.86 12.19
CA ARG A 111 5.65 4.68 12.36
C ARG A 111 6.38 3.34 12.26
N LYS A 112 7.69 3.34 11.98
CA LYS A 112 8.52 2.14 11.77
C LYS A 112 7.98 1.22 10.67
N ILE A 113 7.33 1.80 9.67
CA ILE A 113 6.84 1.09 8.49
C ILE A 113 7.97 1.04 7.45
N ARG A 114 8.63 -0.13 7.37
CA ARG A 114 9.75 -0.37 6.47
C ARG A 114 9.65 -1.76 5.83
N PRO A 115 9.87 -1.90 4.51
CA PRO A 115 9.96 -3.19 3.87
C PRO A 115 11.22 -3.97 4.27
N THR A 116 11.15 -5.28 4.11
CA THR A 116 12.24 -6.20 4.42
C THR A 116 12.96 -6.75 3.18
N GLY A 117 12.54 -6.37 1.97
CA GLY A 117 13.10 -6.91 0.72
C GLY A 117 12.66 -8.35 0.45
N THR A 118 11.44 -8.69 0.85
CA THR A 118 10.87 -10.04 0.74
C THR A 118 9.57 -10.01 -0.05
N GLY A 119 9.15 -11.16 -0.59
CA GLY A 119 7.92 -11.28 -1.38
C GLY A 119 8.16 -11.08 -2.88
N PRO A 120 7.08 -10.96 -3.68
CA PRO A 120 7.21 -10.76 -5.12
C PRO A 120 7.69 -9.34 -5.44
N LYS A 121 8.58 -9.22 -6.42
CA LYS A 121 9.00 -7.93 -6.96
C LYS A 121 7.82 -7.27 -7.64
N THR A 122 7.65 -5.96 -7.49
CA THR A 122 6.55 -5.28 -8.17
C THR A 122 6.74 -5.32 -9.68
N GLN A 123 5.68 -5.68 -10.39
CA GLN A 123 5.65 -5.65 -11.85
C GLN A 123 4.89 -4.40 -12.29
N ILE A 124 5.57 -3.50 -12.98
CA ILE A 124 4.94 -2.35 -13.61
C ILE A 124 4.24 -2.88 -14.88
N GLY A 125 2.94 -3.14 -14.80
CA GLY A 125 2.10 -3.35 -15.99
C GLY A 125 1.60 -4.77 -16.31
N ARG A 126 1.55 -5.70 -15.35
CA ARG A 126 0.69 -6.91 -15.50
C ARG A 126 0.19 -7.35 -14.13
N LEU A 127 -1.10 -7.14 -13.88
CA LEU A 127 -1.84 -8.09 -13.03
C LEU A 127 -1.65 -9.47 -13.71
N PHE A 128 -1.28 -10.46 -12.91
CA PHE A 128 -0.83 -11.82 -13.26
C PHE A 128 -1.36 -12.40 -14.60
N PRO A 129 -0.55 -13.23 -15.31
CA PRO A 129 -1.05 -13.98 -16.47
C PRO A 129 -2.23 -14.88 -16.14
#